data_AF-A0A401T617-F1
#
_entry.id   AF-A0A401T617-F1
#
_cell.length_a   1.000
_cell.length_b   1.000
_cell.length_c   1.000
_cell.angle_alpha   90.00
_cell.angle_beta   90.00
_cell.angle_gamma   90.00
#
_symmetry.space_group_name_H-M   'P 1'
#
loop_
_entity.id
_entity.type
_entity.pdbx_description
1 polymer ?
#
loop_
_entity_poly.entity_id
_entity_poly.type
_entity_poly.pdbx_seq_one_letter_code
_entity_poly.pdbx_strand_id
1 'polypeptide(L)'
;MELIRHSLVVQFLILSIIQLCLTDNVFLDNQEAFSVLNRIRRAYNFFEEIKIGNLERECIEEYCNHEEAREVFEDDQETDKFWDSYDACVGDREGTSPPDYLNKCLDGECYVGIGSHYKGNASITMSGRSCQNWSSNFPHKSKYNPDTHSQYDLINNYCRNPNDSNMAPWCYTKDPAVQLEQCYITRCGEELPPLLTIHQYQLAVVFQIREQTTECN
;
A
#
# COMPACT_ATOMS: atom_id res chain seq x y z
N MET A 1 38.85 57.70 -17.15
CA MET A 1 38.63 56.24 -17.05
C MET A 1 37.80 55.87 -15.83
N GLU A 2 38.00 56.53 -14.69
CA GLU A 2 37.23 56.26 -13.46
C GLU A 2 35.73 56.59 -13.55
N LEU A 3 35.36 57.71 -14.18
CA LEU A 3 33.95 58.11 -14.36
C LEU A 3 33.11 57.08 -15.16
N ILE A 4 33.72 56.41 -16.14
CA ILE A 4 33.05 55.37 -16.94
C ILE A 4 32.85 54.09 -16.10
N ARG A 5 33.83 53.75 -15.26
CA ARG A 5 33.77 52.60 -14.36
C ARG A 5 32.67 52.76 -13.29
N HIS A 6 32.50 53.96 -12.73
CA HIS A 6 31.40 54.25 -11.81
C HIS A 6 30.03 54.16 -12.50
N SER A 7 29.91 54.67 -13.73
CA SER A 7 28.67 54.58 -14.51
C SER A 7 28.25 53.14 -14.79
N LEU A 8 29.20 52.27 -15.14
CA LEU A 8 28.93 50.86 -15.41
C LEU A 8 28.52 50.10 -14.15
N VAL A 9 29.18 50.37 -13.01
CA VAL A 9 28.81 49.75 -11.72
C VAL A 9 27.41 50.19 -11.30
N VAL A 10 27.06 51.46 -11.47
CA VAL A 10 25.72 51.97 -11.17
C VAL A 10 24.68 51.34 -12.11
N GLN A 11 24.98 51.18 -13.40
CA GLN A 11 24.08 50.46 -14.32
C GLN A 11 23.88 48.99 -13.95
N PHE A 12 24.94 48.28 -13.55
CA PHE A 12 24.83 46.89 -13.08
C PHE A 12 24.01 46.77 -11.80
N LEU A 13 24.22 47.67 -10.85
CA LEU A 13 23.44 47.71 -9.61
C LEU A 13 21.96 48.00 -9.89
N ILE A 14 21.67 48.98 -10.76
CA ILE A 14 20.30 49.29 -11.17
C ILE A 14 19.65 48.10 -11.88
N LEU A 15 20.36 47.44 -12.81
CA LEU A 15 19.84 46.25 -13.49
C LEU A 15 19.58 45.10 -12.51
N SER A 16 20.47 44.88 -11.54
CA SER A 16 20.28 43.84 -10.51
C SER A 16 19.10 44.14 -9.58
N ILE A 17 18.88 45.41 -9.24
CA ILE A 17 17.73 45.86 -8.43
C ILE A 17 16.44 45.76 -9.24
N ILE A 18 16.46 46.12 -10.52
CA ILE A 18 15.32 45.93 -11.44
C ILE A 18 14.99 44.43 -11.56
N GLN A 19 16.00 43.55 -11.62
CA GLN A 19 15.79 42.11 -11.67
C GLN A 19 15.16 41.58 -10.37
N LEU A 20 15.59 42.09 -9.21
CA LEU A 20 14.99 41.78 -7.90
C LEU A 20 13.57 42.34 -7.73
N CYS A 21 13.24 43.45 -8.39
CA CYS A 21 11.91 44.08 -8.36
C CYS A 21 10.92 43.52 -9.40
N LEU A 22 11.40 42.85 -10.45
CA LEU A 22 10.56 42.23 -11.48
C LEU A 22 10.25 40.75 -11.21
N THR A 23 10.92 40.13 -10.24
CA THR A 23 10.64 38.75 -9.80
C THR A 23 9.64 38.75 -8.65
N ASP A 24 8.36 38.99 -8.95
CA ASP A 24 7.32 38.97 -7.91
C ASP A 24 6.86 37.57 -7.50
N ASN A 25 7.36 36.49 -8.11
CA ASN A 25 7.02 35.13 -7.71
C ASN A 25 8.22 34.19 -7.83
N VAL A 26 8.96 34.03 -6.73
CA VAL A 26 10.02 32.99 -6.60
C VAL A 26 9.40 31.59 -6.48
N PHE A 27 8.11 31.51 -6.13
CA PHE A 27 7.34 30.28 -6.08
C PHE A 27 6.27 30.30 -7.16
N LEU A 28 6.21 29.24 -7.97
CA LEU A 28 5.12 29.01 -8.91
C LEU A 28 3.83 28.77 -8.13
N ASP A 29 2.71 29.25 -8.67
CA ASP A 29 1.39 28.94 -8.13
C ASP A 29 1.18 27.42 -8.11
N ASN A 30 0.34 26.93 -7.19
CA ASN A 30 0.11 25.50 -6.99
C ASN A 30 -0.30 24.78 -8.29
N GLN A 31 -1.15 25.40 -9.12
CA GLN A 31 -1.57 24.82 -10.40
C GLN A 31 -0.46 24.83 -11.46
N GLU A 32 0.40 25.85 -11.45
CA GLU A 32 1.55 25.96 -12.36
C GLU A 32 2.69 25.04 -11.95
N ALA A 33 2.91 24.83 -10.64
CA ALA A 33 3.91 23.90 -10.11
C ALA A 33 3.62 22.44 -10.53
N PHE A 34 2.35 22.05 -10.65
CA PHE A 34 1.96 20.73 -11.18
C PHE A 34 2.32 20.56 -12.66
N SER A 35 2.36 21.65 -13.46
CA SER A 35 2.75 21.58 -14.87
C SER A 35 4.27 21.39 -15.07
N VAL A 36 5.08 21.78 -14.08
CA VAL A 36 6.54 21.54 -14.06
C VAL A 36 6.86 20.10 -13.73
N LEU A 37 6.05 19.45 -12.89
CA LEU A 37 6.14 18.03 -12.56
C LEU A 37 5.40 17.17 -13.59
N ASN A 38 5.67 17.37 -14.88
CA ASN A 38 5.40 16.33 -15.86
C ASN A 38 6.39 15.19 -15.63
N ARG A 39 6.05 14.24 -14.74
CA ARG A 39 6.71 12.93 -14.68
C ARG A 39 6.41 12.19 -16.00
N ILE A 40 7.21 12.45 -17.01
CA ILE A 40 7.27 11.60 -18.20
C ILE A 40 7.90 10.28 -17.74
N ARG A 41 7.20 9.16 -17.96
CA ARG A 41 7.73 7.81 -17.73
C ARG A 41 9.12 7.71 -18.36
N ARG A 42 10.14 7.31 -17.61
CA ARG A 42 11.48 7.15 -18.19
C ARG A 42 11.67 5.82 -18.90
N ALA A 43 10.71 4.90 -18.77
CA ALA A 43 10.68 3.67 -19.54
C ALA A 43 11.03 3.87 -21.02
N TYR A 44 11.97 3.04 -21.50
CA TYR A 44 12.52 2.98 -22.86
C TYR A 44 13.62 3.99 -23.22
N ASN A 45 14.32 4.57 -22.24
CA ASN A 45 15.53 5.34 -22.54
C ASN A 45 16.77 4.42 -22.58
N PHE A 46 17.56 4.49 -23.66
CA PHE A 46 18.76 3.67 -23.91
C PHE A 46 19.80 3.62 -22.76
N PHE A 47 19.77 4.57 -21.82
CA PHE A 47 20.69 4.64 -20.68
C PHE A 47 20.07 4.23 -19.34
N GLU A 48 18.80 3.82 -19.33
CA GLU A 48 18.08 3.34 -18.15
C GLU A 48 18.75 2.10 -17.55
N GLU A 49 19.14 1.15 -18.40
CA GLU A 49 19.90 -0.08 -18.07
C GLU A 49 21.33 0.16 -17.52
N ILE A 50 21.86 1.39 -17.54
CA ILE A 50 23.17 1.71 -16.95
C ILE A 50 23.05 2.14 -15.48
N LYS A 51 21.82 2.42 -15.01
CA LYS A 51 21.60 2.80 -13.61
C LYS A 51 21.65 1.55 -12.74
N ILE A 52 22.21 1.71 -11.54
CA ILE A 52 22.12 0.69 -10.49
C ILE A 52 20.64 0.51 -10.13
N GLY A 53 20.20 -0.75 -10.02
CA GLY A 53 18.85 -1.11 -9.62
C GLY A 53 18.45 -0.42 -8.31
N ASN A 54 17.25 0.15 -8.28
CA ASN A 54 16.72 0.83 -7.11
C ASN A 54 15.24 0.53 -6.95
N LEU A 55 14.87 -0.16 -5.87
CA LEU A 55 13.50 -0.61 -5.63
C LEU A 55 12.48 0.53 -5.73
N GLU A 56 12.76 1.63 -5.04
CA GLU A 56 11.87 2.79 -4.99
C GLU A 56 11.65 3.35 -6.39
N ARG A 57 12.72 3.60 -7.14
CA ARG A 57 12.62 4.18 -8.48
C ARG A 57 11.95 3.25 -9.48
N GLU A 58 12.41 2.00 -9.56
CA GLU A 58 12.04 1.11 -10.65
C GLU A 58 10.67 0.46 -10.41
N CYS A 59 10.39 0.02 -9.17
CA CYS A 59 9.19 -0.77 -8.87
C CYS A 59 8.11 -0.04 -8.08
N ILE A 60 8.45 0.99 -7.27
CA ILE A 60 7.46 1.72 -6.46
C ILE A 60 6.96 2.98 -7.18
N GLU A 61 7.88 3.81 -7.67
CA GLU A 61 7.59 5.02 -8.44
C GLU A 61 7.22 4.72 -9.89
N GLU A 62 7.78 3.64 -10.44
CA GLU A 62 7.53 3.14 -11.78
C GLU A 62 7.01 1.69 -11.73
N TYR A 63 6.55 1.20 -12.88
CA TYR A 63 6.18 -0.21 -13.02
C TYR A 63 7.41 -0.97 -13.49
N CYS A 64 7.83 -1.97 -12.72
CA CYS A 64 8.95 -2.84 -13.10
C CYS A 64 8.47 -4.21 -13.58
N ASN A 65 9.27 -4.84 -14.43
CA ASN A 65 9.15 -6.24 -14.79
C ASN A 65 10.03 -7.13 -13.87
N HIS A 66 9.90 -8.45 -13.97
CA HIS A 66 10.61 -9.38 -13.06
C HIS A 66 12.14 -9.26 -13.16
N GLU A 67 12.68 -8.99 -14.36
CA GLU A 67 14.13 -8.84 -14.55
C GLU A 67 14.65 -7.57 -13.88
N GLU A 68 13.91 -6.46 -13.96
CA GLU A 68 14.23 -5.22 -13.25
C GLU A 68 14.17 -5.42 -11.72
N ALA A 69 13.19 -6.19 -11.23
CA ALA A 69 13.14 -6.56 -9.81
C ALA A 69 14.36 -7.43 -9.41
N ARG A 70 14.76 -8.38 -10.27
CA ARG A 70 15.93 -9.25 -10.05
C ARG A 70 17.23 -8.46 -9.95
N GLU A 71 17.37 -7.39 -10.74
CA GLU A 71 18.51 -6.46 -10.67
C GLU A 71 18.56 -5.66 -9.36
N VAL A 72 17.44 -5.48 -8.68
CA VAL A 72 17.39 -4.76 -7.39
C VAL A 72 17.87 -5.63 -6.23
N PHE A 73 17.44 -6.90 -6.16
CA PHE A 73 17.76 -7.77 -5.04
C PHE A 73 19.06 -8.57 -5.23
N GLU A 74 19.49 -8.79 -6.48
CA GLU A 74 20.64 -9.65 -6.84
C GLU A 74 20.56 -11.09 -6.28
N ASP A 75 19.38 -11.50 -5.80
CA ASP A 75 19.07 -12.82 -5.24
C ASP A 75 17.71 -13.30 -5.77
N ASP A 76 17.69 -14.50 -6.35
CA ASP A 76 16.49 -15.05 -6.99
C ASP A 76 15.37 -15.32 -5.97
N GLN A 77 15.71 -15.77 -4.74
CA GLN A 77 14.70 -16.10 -3.73
C GLN A 77 14.05 -14.85 -3.14
N GLU A 78 14.84 -13.80 -2.89
CA GLU A 78 14.30 -12.51 -2.45
C GLU A 78 13.47 -11.86 -3.55
N THR A 79 13.93 -11.94 -4.80
CA THR A 79 13.18 -11.44 -5.96
C THR A 79 11.83 -12.13 -6.07
N ASP A 80 11.77 -13.46 -5.99
CA ASP A 80 10.51 -14.21 -6.10
C ASP A 80 9.55 -13.87 -4.95
N LYS A 81 10.06 -13.75 -3.71
CA LYS A 81 9.24 -13.35 -2.56
C LYS A 81 8.64 -11.97 -2.72
N PHE A 82 9.41 -11.03 -3.25
CA PHE A 82 8.94 -9.68 -3.55
C PHE A 82 7.92 -9.71 -4.69
N TRP A 83 8.26 -10.39 -5.80
CA TRP A 83 7.47 -10.43 -7.02
C TRP A 83 6.07 -11.00 -6.79
N ASP A 84 5.95 -12.06 -6.01
CA ASP A 84 4.66 -12.66 -5.62
C ASP A 84 3.71 -11.64 -4.97
N SER A 85 4.25 -10.72 -4.16
CA SER A 85 3.47 -9.66 -3.52
C SER A 85 3.25 -8.48 -4.47
N TYR A 86 4.28 -8.11 -5.24
CA TYR A 86 4.25 -7.00 -6.18
C TYR A 86 3.21 -7.18 -7.28
N ASP A 87 3.23 -8.31 -7.98
CA ASP A 87 2.31 -8.61 -9.09
C ASP A 87 0.83 -8.58 -8.61
N ALA A 88 0.59 -9.14 -7.41
CA ALA A 88 -0.73 -9.11 -6.78
C ALA A 88 -1.18 -7.69 -6.39
N CYS A 89 -0.26 -6.84 -5.93
CA CYS A 89 -0.57 -5.48 -5.50
C CYS A 89 -0.76 -4.52 -6.68
N VAL A 90 -0.01 -4.66 -7.77
CA VAL A 90 -0.09 -3.73 -8.91
C VAL A 90 -1.41 -3.87 -9.68
N GLY A 91 -2.00 -5.08 -9.74
CA GLY A 91 -3.32 -5.31 -10.33
C GLY A 91 -3.42 -4.94 -11.82
N ASP A 92 -4.60 -4.46 -12.25
CA ASP A 92 -4.84 -4.01 -13.64
C ASP A 92 -4.20 -2.63 -13.87
N ARG A 93 -3.43 -2.52 -14.96
CA ARG A 93 -2.49 -1.45 -15.35
C ARG A 93 -3.09 -0.05 -15.58
N GLU A 94 -4.30 0.24 -15.08
CA GLU A 94 -5.10 1.42 -15.44
C GLU A 94 -4.90 2.66 -14.58
N GLY A 95 -3.98 2.66 -13.62
CA GLY A 95 -3.47 3.91 -13.04
C GLY A 95 -4.48 4.74 -12.24
N THR A 96 -5.55 4.14 -11.72
CA THR A 96 -6.53 4.81 -10.83
C THR A 96 -6.23 4.62 -9.34
N SER A 97 -5.20 3.86 -9.00
CA SER A 97 -4.84 3.59 -7.61
C SER A 97 -4.30 4.85 -6.92
N PRO A 98 -4.72 5.16 -5.68
CA PRO A 98 -4.15 6.27 -4.90
C PRO A 98 -2.62 6.18 -4.80
N PRO A 99 -1.88 7.31 -4.69
CA PRO A 99 -0.41 7.31 -4.67
C PRO A 99 0.24 6.42 -3.59
N ASP A 100 -0.48 6.14 -2.50
CA ASP A 100 -0.01 5.34 -1.37
C ASP A 100 -0.55 3.88 -1.37
N TYR A 101 -1.32 3.52 -2.40
CA TYR A 101 -1.97 2.21 -2.48
C TYR A 101 -0.96 1.05 -2.54
N LEU A 102 0.09 1.20 -3.35
CA LEU A 102 1.08 0.14 -3.56
C LEU A 102 1.86 -0.14 -2.27
N ASN A 103 2.35 0.90 -1.60
CA ASN A 103 3.08 0.76 -0.34
C ASN A 103 2.21 0.09 0.74
N LYS A 104 0.96 0.55 0.93
CA LYS A 104 0.02 -0.07 1.87
C LYS A 104 -0.24 -1.56 1.59
N CYS A 105 -0.31 -1.93 0.33
CA CYS A 105 -0.49 -3.32 -0.07
C CYS A 105 0.76 -4.16 0.24
N LEU A 106 1.94 -3.68 -0.16
CA LEU A 106 3.22 -4.36 0.07
C LEU A 106 3.57 -4.47 1.57
N ASP A 107 3.24 -3.45 2.36
CA ASP A 107 3.43 -3.42 3.81
C ASP A 107 2.43 -4.32 4.56
N GLY A 108 1.41 -4.84 3.86
CA GLY A 108 0.40 -5.72 4.44
C GLY A 108 -0.60 -5.00 5.36
N GLU A 109 -0.87 -3.71 5.12
CA GLU A 109 -1.93 -2.98 5.82
C GLU A 109 -3.32 -3.39 5.31
N CYS A 110 -3.41 -3.83 4.06
CA CYS A 110 -4.64 -4.25 3.39
C CYS A 110 -4.39 -5.51 2.55
N TYR A 111 -5.45 -6.13 2.02
CA TYR A 111 -5.33 -7.28 1.12
C TYR A 111 -5.97 -7.01 -0.26
N VAL A 112 -5.45 -7.68 -1.30
CA VAL A 112 -6.00 -7.63 -2.67
C VAL A 112 -6.68 -8.95 -3.03
N GLY A 113 -7.76 -8.89 -3.80
CA GLY A 113 -8.49 -10.08 -4.25
C GLY A 113 -9.04 -10.90 -3.07
N ILE A 114 -8.58 -12.15 -2.95
CA ILE A 114 -8.87 -13.05 -1.81
C ILE A 114 -7.81 -12.96 -0.70
N GLY A 115 -6.72 -12.21 -0.91
CA GLY A 115 -5.64 -12.04 0.05
C GLY A 115 -4.72 -13.26 0.20
N SER A 116 -4.53 -14.04 -0.85
CA SER A 116 -3.55 -15.15 -0.90
C SER A 116 -2.12 -14.67 -0.63
N HIS A 117 -1.77 -13.48 -1.13
CA HIS A 117 -0.44 -12.86 -0.98
C HIS A 117 -0.34 -11.93 0.24
N TYR A 118 -1.35 -11.88 1.10
CA TYR A 118 -1.34 -11.02 2.29
C TYR A 118 -0.28 -11.50 3.29
N LYS A 119 0.73 -10.66 3.54
CA LYS A 119 1.85 -10.96 4.45
C LYS A 119 1.88 -10.09 5.71
N GLY A 120 0.84 -9.30 5.96
CA GLY A 120 0.74 -8.43 7.14
C GLY A 120 0.64 -9.16 8.48
N ASN A 121 0.56 -8.41 9.58
CA ASN A 121 0.66 -8.94 10.95
C ASN A 121 -0.69 -8.96 11.72
N ALA A 122 -1.81 -8.72 11.05
CA ALA A 122 -3.13 -8.76 11.67
C ALA A 122 -3.38 -10.13 12.33
N SER A 123 -3.95 -10.14 13.53
CA SER A 123 -4.13 -11.36 14.35
C SER A 123 -5.45 -11.37 15.14
N ILE A 124 -6.43 -10.60 14.66
CA ILE A 124 -7.75 -10.43 15.26
C ILE A 124 -8.82 -10.64 14.18
N THR A 125 -9.88 -11.37 14.52
CA THR A 125 -11.00 -11.65 13.62
C THR A 125 -11.98 -10.48 13.52
N MET A 126 -12.89 -10.50 12.54
CA MET A 126 -13.93 -9.47 12.38
C MET A 126 -14.79 -9.27 13.64
N SER A 127 -15.03 -10.33 14.40
CA SER A 127 -15.77 -10.27 15.67
C SER A 127 -14.90 -9.93 16.89
N GLY A 128 -13.60 -9.66 16.71
CA GLY A 128 -12.68 -9.32 17.79
C GLY A 128 -12.04 -10.54 18.48
N ARG A 129 -12.17 -11.75 17.95
CA ARG A 129 -11.52 -12.94 18.53
C ARG A 129 -10.02 -12.94 18.22
N SER A 130 -9.21 -13.36 19.20
CA SER A 130 -7.78 -13.52 18.99
C SER A 130 -7.49 -14.79 18.18
N CYS A 131 -6.59 -14.67 17.20
CA CYS A 131 -6.15 -15.80 16.39
C CYS A 131 -5.32 -16.81 17.20
N GLN A 132 -5.54 -18.09 16.93
CA GLN A 132 -4.71 -19.21 17.33
C GLN A 132 -3.43 -19.22 16.48
N ASN A 133 -2.30 -19.62 17.09
CA ASN A 133 -1.04 -19.79 16.38
C ASN A 133 -1.14 -20.95 15.39
N TRP A 134 -0.64 -20.78 14.16
CA TRP A 134 -0.69 -21.79 13.09
C TRP A 134 0.04 -23.09 13.46
N SER A 135 1.08 -23.01 14.28
CA SER A 135 1.80 -24.18 14.81
C SER A 135 1.06 -24.87 15.97
N SER A 136 0.07 -24.20 16.58
CA SER A 136 -0.72 -24.77 17.67
C SER A 136 -1.79 -25.72 17.13
N ASN A 137 -2.08 -26.77 17.90
CA ASN A 137 -3.20 -27.69 17.67
C ASN A 137 -4.30 -27.58 18.74
N PHE A 138 -4.34 -26.45 19.45
CA PHE A 138 -5.33 -26.18 20.49
C PHE A 138 -5.80 -24.70 20.44
N PRO A 139 -7.12 -24.42 20.61
CA PRO A 139 -8.22 -25.39 20.77
C PRO A 139 -8.54 -26.22 19.53
N HIS A 140 -8.15 -25.74 18.35
CA HIS A 140 -8.46 -26.40 17.08
C HIS A 140 -7.23 -27.12 16.53
N LYS A 141 -7.43 -28.34 16.01
CA LYS A 141 -6.39 -29.04 15.27
C LYS A 141 -6.20 -28.36 13.92
N SER A 142 -5.02 -27.78 13.69
CA SER A 142 -4.75 -26.98 12.50
C SER A 142 -4.55 -27.88 11.28
N LYS A 143 -5.41 -27.73 10.26
CA LYS A 143 -5.24 -28.38 8.95
C LYS A 143 -4.06 -27.80 8.18
N TYR A 144 -3.87 -26.49 8.29
CA TYR A 144 -2.78 -25.72 7.69
C TYR A 144 -1.80 -25.33 8.78
N ASN A 145 -0.52 -25.64 8.59
CA ASN A 145 0.52 -25.42 9.59
C ASN A 145 1.88 -25.16 8.91
N PRO A 146 2.85 -24.55 9.61
CA PRO A 146 4.11 -24.13 9.01
C PRO A 146 4.98 -25.31 8.52
N ASP A 147 4.85 -26.48 9.16
CA ASP A 147 5.69 -27.64 8.86
C ASP A 147 5.31 -28.27 7.50
N THR A 148 4.02 -28.33 7.17
CA THR A 148 3.53 -28.94 5.93
C THR A 148 3.11 -27.95 4.85
N HIS A 149 2.97 -26.67 5.19
CA HIS A 149 2.47 -25.61 4.31
C HIS A 149 3.35 -24.35 4.41
N SER A 150 4.67 -24.54 4.29
CA SER A 150 5.67 -23.47 4.45
C SER A 150 5.54 -22.35 3.42
N GLN A 151 4.95 -22.60 2.25
CA GLN A 151 4.79 -21.61 1.19
C GLN A 151 3.82 -20.47 1.52
N TYR A 152 2.93 -20.63 2.52
CA TYR A 152 1.92 -19.62 2.85
C TYR A 152 2.34 -18.70 4.01
N ASP A 153 3.62 -18.69 4.37
CA ASP A 153 4.16 -17.80 5.40
C ASP A 153 3.34 -17.82 6.71
N LEU A 154 3.06 -19.03 7.20
CA LEU A 154 2.18 -19.27 8.36
C LEU A 154 2.90 -18.94 9.68
N ILE A 155 3.32 -17.69 9.85
CA ILE A 155 4.08 -17.22 11.02
C ILE A 155 3.13 -16.82 12.15
N ASN A 156 3.47 -17.20 13.38
CA ASN A 156 2.72 -16.85 14.60
C ASN A 156 1.23 -17.19 14.46
N ASN A 157 0.36 -16.22 14.73
CA ASN A 157 -1.08 -16.28 14.60
C ASN A 157 -1.59 -15.21 13.60
N TYR A 158 -0.75 -14.84 12.62
CA TYR A 158 -1.10 -13.81 11.66
C TYR A 158 -2.09 -14.32 10.62
N CYS A 159 -3.02 -13.49 10.21
CA CYS A 159 -4.05 -13.85 9.23
C CYS A 159 -3.43 -14.19 7.88
N ARG A 160 -3.89 -15.28 7.27
CA ARG A 160 -3.41 -15.80 5.97
C ARG A 160 -4.57 -16.43 5.21
N ASN A 161 -4.36 -16.75 3.94
CA ASN A 161 -5.34 -17.48 3.14
C ASN A 161 -4.71 -18.69 2.41
N PRO A 162 -4.34 -19.76 3.14
CA PRO A 162 -3.53 -20.86 2.60
C PRO A 162 -4.29 -21.89 1.73
N ASN A 163 -5.51 -21.58 1.29
CA ASN A 163 -6.38 -22.56 0.62
C ASN A 163 -7.10 -22.05 -0.62
N ASP A 164 -6.67 -20.90 -1.17
CA ASP A 164 -7.36 -20.19 -2.25
C ASP A 164 -8.87 -20.14 -2.02
N SER A 165 -9.27 -19.99 -0.75
CA SER A 165 -10.67 -19.90 -0.39
C SER A 165 -11.26 -18.65 -1.03
N ASN A 166 -12.53 -18.74 -1.42
CA ASN A 166 -13.31 -17.56 -1.79
C ASN A 166 -13.52 -16.59 -0.60
N MET A 167 -13.04 -16.93 0.59
CA MET A 167 -13.02 -16.07 1.77
C MET A 167 -11.74 -15.24 1.82
N ALA A 168 -11.84 -13.99 2.33
CA ALA A 168 -10.71 -13.12 2.64
C ALA A 168 -9.75 -13.74 3.70
N PRO A 169 -8.57 -13.12 3.98
CA PRO A 169 -7.62 -13.66 4.95
C PRO A 169 -8.26 -13.98 6.29
N TRP A 170 -7.88 -15.13 6.85
CA TRP A 170 -8.52 -15.73 8.01
C TRP A 170 -7.50 -16.34 8.94
N CYS A 171 -7.96 -16.75 10.13
CA CYS A 171 -7.16 -17.51 11.06
C CYS A 171 -8.02 -18.51 11.82
N TYR A 172 -7.39 -19.53 12.39
CA TYR A 172 -8.02 -20.30 13.46
C TYR A 172 -8.24 -19.38 14.66
N THR A 173 -9.34 -19.53 15.39
CA THR A 173 -9.60 -18.69 16.57
C THR A 173 -9.21 -19.40 17.86
N LYS A 174 -8.97 -18.65 18.94
CA LYS A 174 -8.82 -19.22 20.29
C LYS A 174 -10.16 -19.62 20.94
N ASP A 175 -11.29 -19.32 20.31
CA ASP A 175 -12.62 -19.68 20.80
C ASP A 175 -12.95 -21.13 20.40
N PRO A 176 -13.16 -22.07 21.35
CA PRO A 176 -13.48 -23.45 21.04
C PRO A 176 -14.79 -23.63 20.25
N ALA A 177 -15.70 -22.65 20.28
CA ALA A 177 -16.95 -22.70 19.53
C ALA A 177 -16.81 -22.27 18.06
N VAL A 178 -15.75 -21.55 17.71
CA VAL A 178 -15.55 -21.00 16.36
C VAL A 178 -14.18 -21.44 15.84
N GLN A 179 -14.16 -22.43 14.94
CA GLN A 179 -12.91 -23.02 14.47
C GLN A 179 -12.02 -22.00 13.74
N LEU A 180 -12.58 -21.30 12.76
CA LEU A 180 -11.90 -20.29 11.96
C LEU A 180 -12.85 -19.15 11.63
N GLU A 181 -12.30 -17.98 11.36
CA GLU A 181 -13.06 -16.79 11.02
C GLU A 181 -12.21 -15.84 10.17
N GLN A 182 -12.87 -15.04 9.33
CA GLN A 182 -12.25 -13.94 8.60
C GLN A 182 -11.63 -12.91 9.56
N CYS A 183 -10.49 -12.37 9.14
CA CYS A 183 -9.76 -11.35 9.87
C CYS A 183 -10.25 -9.94 9.64
N TYR A 184 -10.02 -9.08 10.65
CA TYR A 184 -10.28 -7.66 10.58
C TYR A 184 -9.19 -6.94 9.79
N ILE A 185 -9.26 -7.03 8.46
CA ILE A 185 -8.36 -6.40 7.49
C ILE A 185 -9.23 -5.81 6.38
N THR A 186 -8.90 -4.63 5.87
CA THR A 186 -9.62 -4.03 4.74
C THR A 186 -9.06 -4.51 3.40
N ARG A 187 -9.89 -4.47 2.36
CA ARG A 187 -9.39 -4.55 0.99
C ARG A 187 -8.62 -3.28 0.65
N CYS A 188 -7.54 -3.43 -0.12
CA CYS A 188 -6.80 -2.27 -0.60
C CYS A 188 -7.71 -1.41 -1.48
N GLY A 189 -7.67 -0.09 -1.28
CA GLY A 189 -8.55 0.87 -1.98
C GLY A 189 -9.95 1.03 -1.37
N GLU A 190 -10.30 0.23 -0.37
CA GLU A 190 -11.54 0.38 0.40
C GLU A 190 -11.25 1.00 1.78
N GLU A 191 -12.11 1.92 2.23
CA GLU A 191 -12.05 2.44 3.60
C GLU A 191 -12.45 1.33 4.59
N LEU A 192 -11.66 1.17 5.66
CA LEU A 192 -12.03 0.26 6.76
C LEU A 192 -13.46 0.55 7.20
N PRO A 193 -14.35 -0.46 7.33
CA PRO A 193 -15.59 -0.25 8.06
C PRO A 193 -15.19 0.30 9.44
N PRO A 194 -15.81 1.38 9.93
CA PRO A 194 -15.45 1.93 11.22
C PRO A 194 -15.57 0.81 12.25
N LEU A 195 -14.53 0.59 13.08
CA LEU A 195 -14.64 -0.25 14.27
C LEU A 195 -15.91 0.22 14.97
N LEU A 196 -16.94 -0.63 15.00
CA LEU A 196 -18.21 -0.24 15.57
C LEU A 196 -17.92 0.13 17.02
N THR A 197 -17.85 1.43 17.30
CA THR A 197 -17.90 1.91 18.68
C THR A 197 -19.18 1.33 19.28
N ILE A 198 -19.21 1.08 20.59
CA ILE A 198 -20.43 0.57 21.25
C ILE A 198 -21.68 1.38 20.82
N HIS A 199 -21.50 2.68 20.60
CA HIS A 199 -22.51 3.59 20.06
C HIS A 199 -22.90 3.29 18.60
N GLN A 200 -21.95 3.04 17.69
CA GLN A 200 -22.24 2.65 16.30
C GLN A 200 -22.82 1.24 16.21
N TYR A 201 -22.41 0.30 17.06
CA TYR A 201 -23.02 -1.04 17.15
C TYR A 201 -24.49 -0.93 17.58
N GLN A 202 -24.77 -0.13 18.61
CA GLN A 202 -26.15 0.14 19.06
C GLN A 202 -26.99 0.82 17.98
N LEU A 203 -26.43 1.80 17.26
CA LEU A 203 -27.14 2.46 16.15
C LEU A 203 -27.40 1.52 14.98
N ALA A 204 -26.43 0.68 14.59
CA ALA A 204 -26.59 -0.30 13.52
C ALA A 204 -27.67 -1.35 13.89
N VAL A 205 -27.66 -1.84 15.13
CA VAL A 205 -28.73 -2.74 15.64
C VAL A 205 -30.09 -2.05 15.63
N VAL A 206 -30.18 -0.78 16.05
CA VAL A 206 -31.44 -0.01 16.00
C VAL A 206 -31.93 0.22 14.57
N PHE A 207 -31.03 0.46 13.61
CA PHE A 207 -31.38 0.58 12.19
C PHE A 207 -31.90 -0.74 11.62
N GLN A 208 -31.22 -1.86 11.93
CA GLN A 208 -31.64 -3.20 11.49
C GLN A 208 -33.02 -3.59 12.06
N ILE A 209 -33.31 -3.23 13.32
CA ILE A 209 -34.63 -3.45 13.95
C ILE A 209 -35.72 -2.58 13.29
N ARG A 210 -35.38 -1.35 12.85
CA ARG A 210 -36.33 -0.48 12.14
C ARG A 210 -36.69 -1.03 10.76
N GLU A 211 -35.75 -1.60 10.02
CA GLU A 211 -36.04 -2.23 8.72
C GLU A 211 -36.95 -3.46 8.86
N GLN A 212 -36.77 -4.27 9.91
CA GLN A 212 -37.66 -5.43 10.16
C GLN A 212 -39.07 -5.04 10.64
N THR A 213 -39.25 -3.85 11.22
CA THR A 213 -40.59 -3.36 11.64
C THR A 213 -41.35 -2.66 10.51
N THR A 214 -40.68 -2.28 9.42
CA THR A 214 -41.32 -1.74 8.21
C THR A 214 -41.88 -2.81 7.26
N GLU A 215 -41.54 -4.09 7.44
CA GLU A 215 -42.13 -5.22 6.69
C GLU A 215 -43.36 -5.86 7.39
N CYS A 216 -43.72 -5.40 8.59
CA CYS A 216 -44.95 -5.78 9.28
C CYS A 216 -45.97 -4.63 9.27
N ASN A 217 -46.51 -4.26 8.09
CA ASN A 217 -47.76 -3.49 7.94
C ASN A 217 -48.42 -3.77 6.60
#